data_AF-A0A915UU96-F1
#
_entry.id   AF-A0A915UU96-F1
#
_cell.length_a   1.000
_cell.length_b   1.000
_cell.length_c   1.000
_cell.angle_alpha   90.00
_cell.angle_beta   90.00
_cell.angle_gamma   90.00
#
_symmetry.space_group_name_H-M   'P 1'
#
loop_
_entity.id
_entity.type
_entity.pdbx_description
1 polymer ?
#
loop_
_entity_poly.entity_id
_entity_poly.type
_entity_poly.pdbx_seq_one_letter_code
_entity_poly.pdbx_strand_id
1 'polypeptide(L)'
;MKTTRYFVEQVLRKRPYILPEWCEQIIQQPLKKEAQPDGRIRYWGYVPELGRYLRVASLEDGETVHNAFPDRKFQAGGKLMRLSYYPETDSLYIELREAASVDSIEIAPGVVVDLGADGGMVGIDIDHAGERLSLERLEIHNLPLRALAAQSG
;
A
#
# COMPACT_ATOMS: atom_id res chain seq x y z
N MET A 1 -11.26 17.20 -11.82
CA MET A 1 -11.28 17.42 -10.35
C MET A 1 -11.75 18.82 -9.89
N LYS A 2 -12.72 18.90 -8.96
CA LYS A 2 -13.12 20.15 -8.28
C LYS A 2 -12.20 20.42 -7.07
N THR A 3 -11.90 21.68 -6.76
CA THR A 3 -11.05 22.04 -5.62
C THR A 3 -11.55 23.25 -4.85
N THR A 4 -11.22 23.32 -3.57
CA THR A 4 -11.43 24.55 -2.77
C THR A 4 -10.27 25.53 -2.96
N ARG A 5 -10.52 26.83 -2.74
CA ARG A 5 -9.44 27.84 -2.68
C ARG A 5 -8.36 27.48 -1.66
N TYR A 6 -8.75 26.95 -0.50
CA TYR A 6 -7.80 26.48 0.51
C TYR A 6 -6.83 25.42 -0.04
N PHE A 7 -7.33 24.48 -0.83
CA PHE A 7 -6.49 23.45 -1.45
C PHE A 7 -5.42 24.08 -2.36
N VAL A 8 -5.84 24.95 -3.28
CA VAL A 8 -4.94 25.59 -4.25
C VAL A 8 -3.95 26.54 -3.55
N GLU A 9 -4.45 27.44 -2.71
CA GLU A 9 -3.67 28.54 -2.15
C GLU A 9 -2.81 28.12 -0.94
N GLN A 10 -3.20 27.07 -0.20
CA GLN A 10 -2.51 26.63 1.01
C GLN A 10 -1.87 25.26 0.87
N VAL A 11 -2.61 24.27 0.36
CA VAL A 11 -2.12 22.88 0.32
C VAL A 11 -1.09 22.70 -0.78
N LEU A 12 -1.42 23.04 -2.03
CA LEU A 12 -0.50 22.91 -3.16
C LEU A 12 0.68 23.87 -3.03
N ARG A 13 0.49 25.07 -2.49
CA ARG A 13 1.60 25.98 -2.17
C ARG A 13 2.64 25.34 -1.24
N LYS A 14 2.20 24.60 -0.22
CA LYS A 14 3.10 23.93 0.75
C LYS A 14 3.59 22.56 0.26
N ARG A 15 2.87 21.93 -0.67
CA ARG A 15 3.13 20.58 -1.19
C ARG A 15 2.97 20.58 -2.71
N PRO A 16 3.82 21.33 -3.44
CA PRO A 16 3.67 21.51 -4.89
C PRO A 16 3.91 20.21 -5.67
N TYR A 17 4.48 19.19 -5.03
CA TYR A 17 4.66 17.85 -5.58
C TYR A 17 3.36 17.03 -5.61
N ILE A 18 2.28 17.44 -4.92
CA ILE A 18 1.02 16.71 -4.97
C ILE A 18 0.35 17.00 -6.31
N LEU A 19 0.19 15.94 -7.11
CA LEU A 19 -0.45 16.01 -8.41
C LEU A 19 -1.98 15.87 -8.28
N PRO A 20 -2.78 16.70 -8.99
CA PRO A 20 -4.24 16.58 -9.03
C PRO A 20 -4.75 15.19 -9.39
N GLU A 21 -4.05 14.51 -10.30
CA GLU A 21 -4.41 13.20 -10.85
C GLU A 21 -4.38 12.14 -9.74
N TRP A 22 -3.40 12.20 -8.83
CA TRP A 22 -3.36 11.33 -7.66
C TRP A 22 -4.58 11.53 -6.75
N CYS A 23 -5.01 12.77 -6.56
CA CYS A 23 -6.18 13.06 -5.72
C CYS A 23 -7.46 12.50 -6.35
N GLU A 24 -7.62 12.67 -7.66
CA GLU A 24 -8.76 12.16 -8.41
C GLU A 24 -8.81 10.62 -8.41
N GLN A 25 -7.68 9.97 -8.69
CA GLN A 25 -7.58 8.51 -8.64
C GLN A 25 -7.94 7.95 -7.25
N ILE A 26 -7.43 8.57 -6.18
CA ILE A 26 -7.69 8.11 -4.81
C ILE A 26 -9.14 8.30 -4.39
N ILE A 27 -9.81 9.35 -4.87
CA ILE A 27 -11.26 9.54 -4.65
C ILE A 27 -12.05 8.46 -5.38
N GLN A 28 -11.67 8.13 -6.62
CA GLN A 28 -12.37 7.14 -7.45
C GLN A 28 -12.16 5.70 -6.95
N GLN A 29 -10.93 5.36 -6.53
CA GLN A 29 -10.53 4.01 -6.14
C GLN A 29 -9.76 4.00 -4.82
N PRO A 30 -10.39 4.37 -3.69
CA PRO A 30 -9.71 4.42 -2.40
C PRO A 30 -9.36 3.02 -1.88
N LEU A 31 -8.20 2.92 -1.23
CA LEU A 31 -7.87 1.78 -0.37
C LEU A 31 -8.72 1.81 0.91
N LYS A 32 -8.95 2.99 1.47
CA LYS A 32 -9.86 3.23 2.60
C LYS A 32 -10.68 4.49 2.33
N LYS A 33 -11.97 4.47 2.70
CA LYS A 33 -12.86 5.63 2.70
C LYS A 33 -13.47 5.77 4.10
N GLU A 34 -13.48 6.99 4.62
CA GLU A 34 -14.01 7.31 5.96
C GLU A 34 -14.77 8.63 5.92
N ALA A 35 -16.07 8.58 6.21
CA ALA A 35 -16.88 9.78 6.41
C ALA A 35 -16.62 10.36 7.81
N GLN A 36 -16.54 11.67 7.91
CA GLN A 36 -16.35 12.38 9.17
C GLN A 36 -17.66 13.04 9.63
N PRO A 37 -17.84 13.30 10.95
CA PRO A 37 -19.01 14.01 11.46
C PRO A 37 -19.18 15.45 10.93
N ASP A 38 -18.10 16.09 10.45
CA ASP A 38 -18.13 17.44 9.87
C ASP A 38 -18.53 17.45 8.38
N GLY A 39 -19.01 16.32 7.85
CA GLY A 39 -19.43 16.15 6.45
C GLY A 39 -18.26 15.91 5.49
N ARG A 40 -17.00 16.03 5.92
CA ARG A 40 -15.86 15.72 5.06
C ARG A 40 -15.71 14.22 4.86
N ILE A 41 -15.09 13.84 3.75
CA ILE A 41 -14.76 12.45 3.46
C ILE A 41 -13.26 12.31 3.27
N ARG A 42 -12.65 11.36 3.97
CA ARG A 42 -11.23 11.00 3.80
C ARG A 42 -11.10 9.77 2.92
N TYR A 43 -10.13 9.82 2.02
CA TYR A 43 -9.73 8.77 1.11
C TYR A 43 -8.24 8.52 1.28
N TRP A 44 -7.83 7.27 1.24
CA TRP A 44 -6.42 6.90 1.26
C TRP A 44 -6.11 6.07 0.02
N GLY A 45 -4.95 6.33 -0.58
CA GLY A 45 -4.39 5.47 -1.62
C GLY A 45 -2.88 5.57 -1.67
N TYR A 46 -2.24 4.53 -2.19
CA TYR A 46 -0.80 4.50 -2.36
C TYR A 46 -0.41 5.26 -3.63
N VAL A 47 0.58 6.15 -3.52
CA VAL A 47 1.14 6.87 -4.66
C VAL A 47 2.55 6.34 -4.90
N PRO A 48 2.77 5.52 -5.95
CA PRO A 48 4.06 4.91 -6.24
C PRO A 48 5.20 5.93 -6.34
N GLU A 49 4.95 7.06 -7.01
CA GLU A 49 5.92 8.13 -7.24
C GLU A 49 6.34 8.84 -5.94
N LEU A 50 5.49 8.80 -4.90
CA LEU A 50 5.83 9.30 -3.57
C LEU A 50 6.38 8.21 -2.63
N GLY A 51 6.25 6.93 -3.02
CA GLY A 51 6.54 5.78 -2.17
C GLY A 51 5.71 5.74 -0.88
N ARG A 52 4.56 6.42 -0.83
CA ARG A 52 3.79 6.66 0.40
C ARG A 52 2.29 6.65 0.15
N TYR A 53 1.53 6.40 1.22
CA TYR A 53 0.09 6.62 1.22
C TYR A 53 -0.23 8.11 1.27
N LEU A 54 -1.05 8.57 0.33
CA LEU A 54 -1.62 9.90 0.32
C LEU A 54 -3.03 9.84 0.90
N ARG A 55 -3.32 10.74 1.85
CA ARG A 55 -4.68 10.97 2.34
C ARG A 55 -5.24 12.20 1.64
N VAL A 56 -6.40 12.04 1.02
CA VAL A 56 -7.17 13.09 0.35
C VAL A 56 -8.45 13.32 1.13
N ALA A 57 -8.82 14.57 1.38
CA ALA A 57 -10.07 14.94 2.01
C ALA A 57 -10.93 15.76 1.04
N SER A 58 -12.15 15.30 0.77
CA SER A 58 -13.16 16.05 0.01
C SER A 58 -14.14 16.75 0.95
N LEU A 59 -14.93 17.67 0.38
CA LEU A 59 -16.18 18.12 0.98
C LEU A 59 -17.25 17.00 0.92
N GLU A 60 -18.44 17.31 1.43
CA GLU A 60 -19.58 16.38 1.52
C GLU A 60 -20.05 15.85 0.17
N ASP A 61 -19.81 16.60 -0.92
CA ASP A 61 -20.12 16.17 -2.29
C ASP A 61 -19.27 15.00 -2.78
N GLY A 62 -18.19 14.63 -2.06
CA GLY A 62 -17.29 13.54 -2.47
C GLY A 62 -16.40 13.87 -3.66
N GLU A 63 -16.49 15.06 -4.24
CA GLU A 63 -15.81 15.44 -5.49
C GLU A 63 -14.84 16.64 -5.29
N THR A 64 -15.20 17.58 -4.41
CA THR A 64 -14.44 18.80 -4.21
C THR A 64 -13.30 18.59 -3.22
N VAL A 65 -12.06 18.53 -3.72
CA VAL A 65 -10.88 18.33 -2.89
C VAL A 65 -10.61 19.56 -2.03
N HIS A 66 -10.53 19.31 -0.72
CA HIS A 66 -10.24 20.31 0.29
C HIS A 66 -8.80 20.23 0.81
N ASN A 67 -8.28 19.02 1.05
CA ASN A 67 -6.93 18.84 1.58
C ASN A 67 -6.30 17.54 1.05
N ALA A 68 -4.97 17.50 0.94
CA ALA A 68 -4.23 16.28 0.63
C ALA A 68 -2.83 16.32 1.22
N PHE A 69 -2.36 15.20 1.77
CA PHE A 69 -1.00 15.07 2.28
C PHE A 69 -0.56 13.61 2.49
N PRO A 70 0.75 13.32 2.47
CA PRO A 70 1.26 11.99 2.80
C PRO A 70 0.94 11.64 4.25
N ASP A 71 0.19 10.56 4.47
CA ASP A 71 -0.22 10.11 5.80
C ASP A 71 0.73 9.04 6.33
N ARG A 72 1.71 9.47 7.12
CA ARG A 72 2.76 8.57 7.67
C ARG A 72 2.24 7.56 8.68
N LYS A 73 1.05 7.79 9.25
CA LYS A 73 0.45 6.90 10.24
C LYS A 73 -0.53 5.91 9.61
N PHE A 74 -0.93 6.16 8.37
CA PHE A 74 -1.79 5.24 7.66
C PHE A 74 -0.98 4.06 7.15
N GLN A 75 -1.31 2.89 7.69
CA GLN A 75 -1.03 1.60 7.08
C GLN A 75 -2.34 1.11 6.49
N ALA A 76 -2.29 0.54 5.29
CA ALA A 76 -3.46 -0.05 4.66
C ALA A 76 -3.82 -1.35 5.39
N GLY A 77 -4.45 -1.21 6.55
CA GLY A 77 -4.84 -2.32 7.40
C GLY A 77 -5.56 -3.40 6.59
N GLY A 78 -4.91 -4.55 6.46
CA GLY A 78 -5.56 -5.81 6.11
C GLY A 78 -5.65 -6.23 4.64
N LYS A 79 -4.97 -5.59 3.68
CA LYS A 79 -4.93 -6.09 2.27
C LYS A 79 -3.65 -5.74 1.50
N LEU A 80 -2.49 -5.76 2.16
CA LEU A 80 -1.23 -5.59 1.46
C LEU A 80 -0.49 -6.93 1.42
N MET A 81 -0.19 -7.38 0.21
CA MET A 81 0.85 -8.38 -0.02
C MET A 81 2.15 -7.65 -0.37
N ARG A 82 3.28 -8.14 0.16
CA ARG A 82 4.60 -7.54 -0.11
C ARG A 82 5.62 -8.63 -0.36
N LEU A 83 6.38 -8.48 -1.44
CA LEU A 83 7.55 -9.28 -1.73
C LEU A 83 8.78 -8.42 -1.41
N SER A 84 9.67 -8.91 -0.56
CA SER A 84 10.90 -8.23 -0.15
C SER A 84 12.08 -9.18 -0.34
N TYR A 85 12.93 -8.87 -1.31
CA TYR A 85 14.17 -9.60 -1.54
C TYR A 85 15.31 -8.89 -0.81
N TYR A 86 16.12 -9.64 -0.09
CA TYR A 86 17.27 -9.18 0.69
C TYR A 86 18.56 -9.75 0.08
N PRO A 87 19.26 -8.97 -0.78
CA PRO A 87 20.46 -9.45 -1.47
C PRO A 87 21.59 -9.89 -0.52
N GLU A 88 21.66 -9.30 0.68
CA GLU A 88 22.71 -9.58 1.66
C GLU A 88 22.64 -10.99 2.24
N THR A 89 21.41 -11.51 2.37
CA THR A 89 21.13 -12.85 2.91
C THR A 89 20.66 -13.83 1.84
N ASP A 90 20.51 -13.36 0.59
CA ASP A 90 19.87 -14.11 -0.49
C ASP A 90 18.53 -14.73 -0.06
N SER A 91 17.67 -13.91 0.56
CA SER A 91 16.37 -14.36 1.05
C SER A 91 15.23 -13.56 0.45
N LEU A 92 14.10 -14.24 0.22
CA LEU A 92 12.85 -13.63 -0.23
C LEU A 92 11.79 -13.83 0.85
N TYR A 93 11.32 -12.73 1.41
CA TYR A 93 10.16 -12.72 2.29
C TYR A 93 8.90 -12.26 1.53
N ILE A 94 7.84 -13.04 1.62
CA ILE A 94 6.53 -12.76 1.04
C ILE A 94 5.54 -12.55 2.19
N GLU A 95 5.23 -11.29 2.51
CA GLU A 95 4.13 -10.92 3.39
C GLU A 95 2.80 -11.13 2.66
N LEU A 96 1.94 -12.01 3.15
CA LEU A 96 0.65 -12.36 2.52
C LEU A 96 -0.51 -11.51 3.07
N ARG A 97 -0.47 -11.19 4.36
CA ARG A 97 -1.42 -10.29 5.01
C ARG A 97 -0.79 -9.71 6.28
N GLU A 98 -1.24 -8.52 6.64
CA GLU A 98 -0.81 -7.81 7.84
C GLU A 98 -1.43 -8.45 9.09
N ALA A 99 -0.73 -9.40 9.68
CA ALA A 99 -1.06 -10.03 10.95
C ALA A 99 0.23 -10.50 11.65
N ALA A 100 0.21 -10.55 12.99
CA ALA A 100 1.35 -11.04 13.74
C ALA A 100 1.54 -12.55 13.49
N SER A 101 2.76 -12.95 13.13
CA SER A 101 3.18 -14.35 13.17
C SER A 101 3.24 -14.80 14.63
N VAL A 102 2.63 -15.95 14.91
CA VAL A 102 2.66 -16.60 16.23
C VAL A 102 3.26 -18.00 16.18
N ASP A 103 3.40 -18.57 14.99
CA ASP A 103 3.96 -19.89 14.75
C ASP A 103 4.56 -19.96 13.34
N SER A 104 5.49 -20.89 13.10
CA SER A 104 6.19 -21.04 11.82
C SER A 104 6.42 -22.51 11.51
N ILE A 105 6.21 -22.90 10.25
CA ILE A 105 6.38 -24.27 9.78
C ILE A 105 7.38 -24.30 8.63
N GLU A 106 8.47 -25.04 8.79
CA GLU A 106 9.38 -25.34 7.68
C GLU A 106 8.78 -26.47 6.83
N ILE A 107 8.41 -26.15 5.59
CA ILE A 107 7.74 -27.09 4.67
C ILE A 107 8.71 -27.79 3.72
N ALA A 108 9.91 -27.22 3.57
CA ALA A 108 11.05 -27.77 2.86
C ALA A 108 12.32 -27.07 3.41
N PRO A 109 13.52 -27.66 3.28
CA PRO A 109 14.75 -27.05 3.79
C PRO A 109 14.90 -25.59 3.33
N GLY A 110 14.90 -24.61 4.25
CA GLY A 110 15.00 -23.18 3.93
C GLY A 110 13.74 -22.56 3.30
N VAL A 111 12.56 -23.18 3.48
CA VAL A 111 11.25 -22.62 3.10
C VAL A 111 10.31 -22.69 4.31
N VAL A 112 10.00 -21.53 4.88
CA VAL A 112 9.22 -21.41 6.12
C VAL A 112 7.92 -20.67 5.84
N VAL A 113 6.81 -21.19 6.36
CA VAL A 113 5.49 -20.56 6.32
C VAL A 113 5.14 -20.04 7.71
N ASP A 114 4.88 -18.74 7.80
CA ASP A 114 4.45 -18.09 9.04
C ASP A 114 2.94 -18.14 9.18
N LEU A 115 2.46 -18.46 10.38
CA LEU A 115 1.06 -18.58 10.72
C LEU A 115 0.62 -17.51 11.73
N GLY A 116 -0.57 -16.96 11.50
CA GLY A 116 -1.23 -16.07 12.43
C GLY A 116 -1.99 -16.84 13.52
N ALA A 117 -2.49 -16.10 14.52
CA ALA A 117 -3.24 -16.68 15.64
C ALA A 117 -4.54 -17.42 15.24
N ASP A 118 -5.07 -17.17 14.05
CA ASP A 118 -6.21 -17.87 13.46
C ASP A 118 -5.82 -19.14 12.67
N GLY A 119 -4.53 -19.50 12.66
CA GLY A 119 -3.97 -20.62 11.91
C GLY A 119 -3.80 -20.36 10.41
N GLY A 120 -4.15 -19.16 9.92
CA GLY A 120 -3.98 -18.80 8.51
C GLY A 120 -2.57 -18.27 8.23
N MET A 121 -2.08 -18.50 7.02
CA MET A 121 -0.75 -18.01 6.59
C MET A 121 -0.68 -16.47 6.63
N VAL A 122 0.44 -15.94 7.10
CA VAL A 122 0.73 -14.49 7.15
C VAL A 122 1.97 -14.13 6.35
N GLY A 123 2.92 -15.05 6.24
CA GLY A 123 4.18 -14.84 5.52
C GLY A 123 4.77 -16.14 4.98
N ILE A 124 5.68 -16.01 4.02
CA ILE A 124 6.54 -17.10 3.54
C ILE A 124 7.96 -16.55 3.48
N ASP A 125 8.91 -17.24 4.11
CA ASP A 125 10.33 -16.96 4.05
C ASP A 125 11.05 -18.03 3.24
N ILE A 126 11.93 -17.60 2.34
CA ILE A 126 12.66 -18.48 1.41
C ILE A 126 14.13 -18.08 1.44
N ASP A 127 14.96 -18.95 2.01
CA ASP A 127 16.42 -18.84 1.99
C ASP A 127 16.98 -19.30 0.64
N HIS A 128 18.17 -18.81 0.30
CA HIS A 128 18.86 -19.12 -0.97
C HIS A 128 17.97 -18.86 -2.18
N ALA A 129 17.24 -17.74 -2.15
CA ALA A 129 16.19 -17.43 -3.11
C ALA A 129 16.72 -17.32 -4.54
N GLY A 130 17.93 -16.80 -4.74
CA GLY A 130 18.58 -16.69 -6.05
C GLY A 130 18.89 -18.04 -6.71
N GLU A 131 19.11 -19.10 -5.92
CA GLU A 131 19.32 -20.46 -6.43
C GLU A 131 18.00 -21.19 -6.70
N ARG A 132 16.91 -20.78 -6.03
CA ARG A 132 15.64 -21.50 -6.02
C ARG A 132 14.56 -20.88 -6.89
N LEU A 133 14.65 -19.58 -7.15
CA LEU A 133 13.60 -18.79 -7.80
C LEU A 133 14.14 -18.04 -9.01
N SER A 134 13.31 -17.91 -10.03
CA SER A 134 13.59 -17.03 -11.18
C SER A 134 13.25 -15.58 -10.83
N LEU A 135 14.20 -14.86 -10.22
CA LEU A 135 14.00 -13.49 -9.72
C LEU A 135 14.06 -12.41 -10.82
N GLU A 136 14.40 -12.76 -12.06
CA GLU A 136 14.53 -11.80 -13.17
C GLU A 136 13.18 -11.26 -13.69
N ARG A 137 12.09 -12.00 -13.50
CA ARG A 137 10.77 -11.64 -14.04
C ARG A 137 9.65 -12.09 -13.12
N LEU A 138 8.86 -11.13 -12.63
CA LEU A 138 7.62 -11.38 -11.91
C LEU A 138 6.42 -11.21 -12.86
N GLU A 139 5.63 -12.27 -13.04
CA GLU A 139 4.38 -12.24 -13.80
C GLU A 139 3.17 -12.36 -12.88
N ILE A 140 2.16 -11.52 -13.12
CA ILE A 140 0.93 -11.49 -12.32
C ILE A 140 -0.27 -11.57 -13.26
N HIS A 141 -1.10 -12.60 -13.11
CA HIS A 141 -2.29 -12.84 -13.94
C HIS A 141 -3.55 -12.92 -13.09
N ASN A 142 -4.64 -12.26 -13.52
CA ASN A 142 -5.99 -12.34 -12.93
C ASN A 142 -6.07 -12.08 -11.42
N LEU A 143 -5.08 -11.41 -10.86
CA LEU A 143 -5.03 -11.09 -9.44
C LEU A 143 -5.91 -9.84 -9.20
N PRO A 144 -6.82 -9.85 -8.20
CA PRO A 144 -7.80 -8.77 -8.00
C PRO A 144 -7.17 -7.53 -7.34
N LEU A 145 -6.07 -7.05 -7.92
CA LEU A 145 -5.29 -5.92 -7.43
C LEU A 145 -6.02 -4.61 -7.70
N ARG A 146 -6.07 -3.76 -6.68
CA ARG A 146 -6.47 -2.35 -6.83
C ARG A 146 -5.30 -1.45 -7.17
N ALA A 147 -4.09 -1.88 -6.80
CA ALA A 147 -2.85 -1.19 -7.08
C ALA A 147 -1.72 -2.21 -7.14
N LEU A 148 -0.75 -1.96 -8.02
CA LEU A 148 0.55 -2.63 -8.05
C LEU A 148 1.61 -1.57 -7.81
N ALA A 149 2.48 -1.80 -6.84
CA ALA A 149 3.63 -0.96 -6.57
C ALA A 149 4.89 -1.81 -6.69
N ALA A 150 5.83 -1.37 -7.51
CA ALA A 150 7.15 -1.97 -7.65
C ALA A 150 8.20 -0.89 -7.42
N GLN A 151 9.21 -1.22 -6.62
CA GLN A 151 10.37 -0.37 -6.39
C GLN A 151 11.60 -1.25 -6.59
N SER A 152 12.51 -0.80 -7.47
CA SER A 152 13.84 -1.39 -7.57
C SER A 152 14.75 -0.72 -6.54
N GLY A 153 15.47 -1.52 -5.76
CA GLY A 153 16.61 -1.07 -4.96
C GLY A 153 17.81 -0.74 -5.84
#